data_AF-A0A4R7G310-F1
#
_entry.id   AF-A0A4R7G310-F1
#
_cell.length_a   1.000
_cell.length_b   1.000
_cell.length_c   1.000
_cell.angle_alpha   90.00
_cell.angle_beta   90.00
_cell.angle_gamma   90.00
#
_symmetry.space_group_name_H-M   'P 1'
#
loop_
_entity.id
_entity.type
_entity.pdbx_description
1 polymer ?
#
loop_
_entity_poly.entity_id
_entity_poly.type
_entity_poly.pdbx_seq_one_letter_code
_entity_poly.pdbx_strand_id
1 'polypeptide(L)'
;MKGKWANYLISQVKYNEQHTHIIDVVVHEDLGNAVGDAVIQPRQWVISMIDNDYSFCTAIQNNHGKWVRGRIVVTDRVMGKDYLTTLADGQAIDNLENLPEYF
;
A
#
# COMPACT_ATOMS: atom_id res chain seq x y z
N MET A 1 7.16 -15.16 14.76
CA MET A 1 6.64 -13.96 14.06
C MET A 1 5.34 -13.49 14.73
N LYS A 2 5.38 -13.06 16.00
CA LYS A 2 4.17 -12.55 16.67
C LYS A 2 4.07 -11.03 16.42
N GLY A 3 2.99 -10.58 15.80
CA GLY A 3 2.64 -9.15 15.72
C GLY A 3 2.60 -8.56 14.31
N LYS A 4 3.34 -9.12 13.34
CA LYS A 4 3.34 -8.61 11.96
C LYS A 4 1.96 -8.74 11.33
N TRP A 5 1.51 -7.69 10.66
CA TRP A 5 0.35 -7.65 9.78
C TRP A 5 0.70 -8.02 8.34
N ALA A 6 1.92 -7.67 7.91
CA ALA A 6 2.46 -7.90 6.57
C ALA A 6 4.00 -7.88 6.59
N ASN A 7 4.65 -7.89 5.41
CA ASN A 7 6.08 -7.57 5.31
C ASN A 7 6.29 -6.04 5.33
N TYR A 8 5.37 -5.31 4.70
CA TYR A 8 5.42 -3.87 4.56
C TYR A 8 4.04 -3.22 4.80
N LEU A 9 4.08 -1.98 5.29
CA LEU A 9 2.89 -1.16 5.52
C LEU A 9 2.90 0.05 4.58
N ILE A 10 1.78 0.33 3.91
CA ILE A 10 1.60 1.53 3.08
C ILE A 10 0.78 2.56 3.86
N SER A 11 1.34 3.75 4.06
CA SER A 11 0.72 4.78 4.90
C SER A 11 0.21 5.99 4.14
N GLN A 12 0.77 6.29 2.98
CA GLN A 12 0.36 7.39 2.12
C GLN A 12 0.60 7.03 0.65
N VAL A 13 -0.12 7.70 -0.24
CA VAL A 13 -0.02 7.50 -1.69
C VAL A 13 0.13 8.85 -2.39
N LYS A 14 0.70 8.84 -3.59
CA LYS A 14 0.69 9.98 -4.51
C LYS A 14 0.12 9.52 -5.83
N TYR A 15 -0.99 10.12 -6.28
CA TYR A 15 -1.58 9.79 -7.57
C TYR A 15 -1.01 10.63 -8.71
N ASN A 16 -1.21 10.14 -9.94
CA ASN A 16 -1.11 10.97 -11.14
C ASN A 16 -2.23 12.01 -11.20
N GLU A 17 -2.09 12.98 -12.12
CA GLU A 17 -3.06 14.06 -12.27
C GLU A 17 -4.49 13.56 -12.56
N GLN A 18 -4.63 12.41 -13.23
CA GLN A 18 -5.92 11.82 -13.55
C GLN A 18 -6.52 10.98 -12.41
N HIS A 19 -5.81 10.82 -11.28
CA HIS A 19 -6.22 9.95 -10.16
C HIS A 19 -6.55 8.51 -10.58
N THR A 20 -5.91 8.01 -11.63
CA THR A 20 -6.11 6.64 -12.11
C THR A 20 -5.01 5.70 -11.63
N HIS A 21 -3.83 6.25 -11.37
CA HIS A 21 -2.66 5.49 -10.97
C HIS A 21 -1.91 6.15 -9.83
N ILE A 22 -1.50 5.35 -8.87
CA ILE A 22 -0.49 5.72 -7.89
C ILE A 22 0.85 5.85 -8.62
N ILE A 23 1.58 6.92 -8.36
CA ILE A 23 2.96 7.10 -8.82
C ILE A 23 3.90 6.54 -7.76
N ASP A 24 3.71 6.99 -6.52
CA ASP A 24 4.56 6.66 -5.39
C ASP A 24 3.74 6.32 -4.14
N VAL A 25 4.33 5.52 -3.26
CA VAL A 25 3.79 5.15 -1.96
C VAL A 25 4.79 5.45 -0.86
N VAL A 26 4.31 5.84 0.31
CA VAL A 26 5.12 5.85 1.54
C VAL A 26 4.97 4.48 2.21
N VAL A 27 6.09 3.78 2.30
CA VAL A 27 6.18 2.41 2.79
C VAL A 27 7.01 2.35 4.06
N HIS A 28 6.65 1.42 4.95
CA HIS A 28 7.40 1.10 6.15
C HIS A 28 7.63 -0.41 6.23
N GLU A 29 8.76 -0.85 6.76
CA GLU A 29 8.90 -2.25 7.16
C GLU A 29 8.01 -2.54 8.38
N ASP A 30 7.27 -3.64 8.33
CA ASP A 30 6.57 -4.16 9.49
C ASP A 30 7.55 -4.97 10.34
N LEU A 31 7.98 -4.41 11.47
CA LEU A 31 8.89 -5.07 12.42
C LEU A 31 8.14 -5.90 13.48
N GLY A 32 6.81 -5.99 13.37
CA GLY A 32 5.92 -6.77 14.23
C GLY A 32 5.37 -5.97 15.40
N ASN A 33 6.24 -5.53 16.30
CA ASN A 33 5.87 -4.69 17.45
C ASN A 33 6.22 -3.21 17.23
N ALA A 34 6.84 -2.89 16.10
CA ALA A 34 7.20 -1.54 15.68
C ALA A 34 6.98 -1.39 14.17
N VAL A 35 6.91 -0.15 13.72
CA VAL A 35 6.87 0.22 12.31
C VAL A 35 8.18 0.92 12.01
N GLY A 36 8.87 0.46 10.96
CA GLY A 36 10.14 1.02 10.54
C GLY A 36 10.03 2.43 9.96
N ASP A 37 11.17 3.00 9.60
CA ASP A 37 11.23 4.32 8.99
C ASP A 37 10.48 4.37 7.66
N ALA A 38 9.97 5.56 7.34
CA ALA A 38 9.26 5.82 6.09
C ALA A 38 10.24 5.86 4.91
N VAL A 39 9.91 5.15 3.84
CA VAL A 39 10.63 5.21 2.56
C VAL A 39 9.63 5.38 1.43
N ILE A 40 9.92 6.29 0.51
CA ILE A 40 9.12 6.45 -0.71
C ILE A 40 9.55 5.39 -1.72
N GLN A 41 8.59 4.66 -2.27
CA GLN A 41 8.81 3.68 -3.32
C GLN A 41 7.84 3.91 -4.47
N PRO A 42 8.26 3.68 -5.73
CA PRO A 42 7.37 3.78 -6.86
C PRO A 42 6.35 2.65 -6.83
N ARG A 43 5.16 2.88 -7.39
CA ARG A 43 4.10 1.86 -7.55
C ARG A 43 4.62 0.53 -8.11
N GLN A 44 5.50 0.60 -9.12
CA GLN A 44 6.03 -0.60 -9.77
C GLN A 44 6.85 -1.47 -8.81
N TRP A 45 7.51 -0.86 -7.81
CA TRP A 45 8.22 -1.62 -6.78
C TRP A 45 7.25 -2.45 -5.94
N VAL A 46 6.09 -1.90 -5.55
CA VAL A 46 5.07 -2.65 -4.79
C VAL A 46 4.56 -3.84 -5.59
N ILE A 47 4.25 -3.65 -6.87
CA ILE A 47 3.81 -4.74 -7.77
C ILE A 47 4.87 -5.84 -7.83
N SER A 48 6.12 -5.47 -8.11
CA SER A 48 7.22 -6.44 -8.17
C SER A 48 7.42 -7.19 -6.86
N MET A 49 7.23 -6.53 -5.71
CA MET A 49 7.35 -7.18 -4.40
C MET A 49 6.19 -8.17 -4.14
N ILE A 50 4.96 -7.82 -4.52
CA ILE A 50 3.80 -8.73 -4.47
C ILE A 50 4.05 -9.96 -5.35
N ASP A 51 4.58 -9.77 -6.56
CA ASP A 51 4.93 -10.87 -7.48
C ASP A 51 6.04 -11.78 -6.92
N ASN A 52 6.82 -11.30 -5.95
CA ASN A 52 7.86 -12.06 -5.23
C ASN A 52 7.39 -12.52 -3.83
N ASP A 53 6.07 -12.71 -3.66
CA ASP A 53 5.43 -13.22 -2.44
C ASP A 53 5.61 -12.35 -1.19
N TYR A 54 5.95 -11.06 -1.34
CA TYR A 54 5.92 -10.12 -0.22
C TYR A 54 4.50 -9.58 -0.01
N SER A 55 4.08 -9.57 1.26
CA SER A 55 2.77 -9.07 1.66
C SER A 55 2.80 -7.59 2.04
N PHE A 56 1.73 -6.88 1.70
CA PHE A 56 1.50 -5.49 2.04
C PHE A 56 0.15 -5.32 2.72
N CYS A 57 0.05 -4.36 3.65
CA CYS A 57 -1.24 -3.84 4.07
C CYS A 57 -1.20 -2.32 4.23
N THR A 58 -2.35 -1.68 4.12
CA THR A 58 -2.45 -0.25 4.47
C THR A 58 -2.36 -0.08 5.99
N ALA A 59 -1.81 1.04 6.45
CA ALA A 59 -1.80 1.40 7.87
C ALA A 59 -1.71 2.91 8.06
N ILE A 60 -2.43 3.45 9.04
CA ILE A 60 -2.40 4.89 9.36
C ILE A 60 -2.13 5.10 10.84
N GLN A 61 -1.50 6.21 11.19
CA GLN A 61 -1.41 6.62 12.59
C GLN A 61 -2.71 7.32 12.99
N ASN A 62 -3.28 6.89 14.12
CA ASN A 62 -4.40 7.60 14.73
C ASN A 62 -3.91 8.85 15.50
N ASN A 63 -4.85 9.61 16.04
CA ASN A 63 -4.57 10.85 16.81
C ASN A 63 -3.76 10.63 18.10
N HIS A 64 -3.49 9.38 18.49
CA HIS A 64 -2.65 9.01 19.63
C HIS A 64 -1.27 8.50 19.20
N GLY A 65 -0.91 8.64 17.91
CA GLY A 65 0.37 8.18 17.36
C GLY A 65 0.47 6.64 17.22
N LYS A 66 -0.63 5.91 17.43
CA LYS A 66 -0.65 4.45 17.28
C LYS A 66 -1.00 4.08 15.85
N TRP A 67 -0.25 3.13 15.30
CA TRP A 67 -0.56 2.53 14.01
C TRP A 67 -1.84 1.69 14.09
N VAL A 68 -2.71 1.89 13.12
CA VAL A 68 -3.95 1.17 12.93
C VAL A 68 -3.85 0.45 11.59
N ARG A 69 -4.01 -0.86 11.61
CA ARG A 69 -4.01 -1.70 10.42
C ARG A 69 -5.25 -1.41 9.57
N GLY A 70 -5.03 -1.23 8.28
CA GLY A 70 -6.08 -1.25 7.26
C GLY A 70 -6.18 -2.62 6.60
N ARG A 71 -6.28 -2.65 5.26
CA ARG A 71 -6.53 -3.86 4.48
C ARG A 71 -5.27 -4.36 3.78
N ILE A 72 -5.26 -5.65 3.45
CA ILE A 72 -4.22 -6.24 2.60
C ILE A 72 -4.28 -5.57 1.22
N VAL A 73 -3.11 -5.28 0.67
CA VAL A 73 -2.97 -4.74 -0.68
C VAL A 73 -2.66 -5.89 -1.63
N VAL A 74 -3.37 -5.92 -2.75
CA VAL A 74 -3.27 -6.93 -3.81
C VAL A 74 -3.18 -6.24 -5.17
N THR A 75 -2.80 -7.01 -6.18
CA THR A 75 -2.89 -6.62 -7.58
C THR A 75 -4.19 -7.16 -8.20
N ASP A 76 -4.94 -6.30 -8.89
CA ASP A 76 -6.07 -6.69 -9.74
C ASP A 76 -5.70 -6.45 -11.21
N ARG A 77 -5.85 -7.48 -12.06
CA ARG A 77 -5.43 -7.42 -13.45
C ARG A 77 -6.62 -7.15 -14.36
N VAL A 78 -6.68 -5.93 -14.90
CA VAL A 78 -7.77 -5.45 -15.75
C VAL A 78 -7.22 -5.17 -17.14
N MET A 79 -7.75 -5.86 -18.16
CA MET A 79 -7.33 -5.72 -19.57
C MET A 79 -5.80 -5.83 -19.79
N GLY A 80 -5.13 -6.69 -19.02
CA GLY A 80 -3.69 -6.91 -19.13
C GLY A 80 -2.80 -5.89 -18.42
N LYS A 81 -3.39 -5.01 -17.59
CA LYS A 81 -2.66 -4.09 -16.72
C LYS A 81 -3.00 -4.36 -15.26
N ASP A 82 -2.00 -4.38 -14.41
CA ASP A 82 -2.18 -4.59 -12.97
C ASP A 82 -2.51 -3.28 -12.28
N TYR A 83 -3.38 -3.32 -11.28
CA TYR A 83 -3.83 -2.20 -10.45
C TYR A 83 -3.67 -2.56 -8.97
N LEU A 84 -3.13 -1.64 -8.18
CA LEU A 84 -3.00 -1.82 -6.74
C LEU A 84 -4.33 -1.52 -6.06
N THR A 85 -4.90 -2.50 -5.37
CA THR A 85 -6.18 -2.34 -4.69
C THR A 85 -6.21 -3.08 -3.36
N THR A 86 -7.14 -2.71 -2.48
CA THR A 86 -7.49 -3.50 -1.29
C THR A 86 -8.68 -4.43 -1.52
N LEU A 87 -9.33 -4.31 -2.68
CA LEU A 87 -10.44 -5.14 -3.13
C LEU A 87 -10.39 -5.25 -4.66
N ALA A 88 -10.14 -6.45 -5.17
CA ALA A 88 -10.21 -6.71 -6.61
C ALA A 88 -11.67 -6.67 -7.07
N ASP A 89 -12.04 -5.58 -7.74
CA ASP A 89 -13.39 -5.29 -8.21
C ASP A 89 -13.47 -5.07 -9.74
N GLY A 90 -12.37 -5.30 -10.44
CA GLY A 90 -12.27 -5.19 -11.90
C GLY A 90 -12.18 -3.75 -12.42
N GLN A 91 -12.00 -2.76 -11.53
CA GLN A 91 -11.86 -1.37 -11.96
C GLN A 91 -10.43 -1.06 -12.43
N ALA A 92 -10.34 -0.30 -13.52
CA ALA A 92 -9.09 0.15 -14.10
C ALA A 92 -8.52 1.39 -13.36
N ILE A 93 -8.44 1.32 -12.03
CA ILE A 93 -7.96 2.37 -11.13
C ILE A 93 -7.23 1.77 -9.92
N ASP A 94 -6.12 2.36 -9.51
CA ASP A 94 -5.50 2.00 -8.23
C ASP A 94 -6.36 2.55 -7.08
N ASN A 95 -6.65 1.74 -6.07
CA ASN A 95 -7.52 2.11 -4.96
C ASN A 95 -7.10 1.45 -3.63
N LEU A 96 -6.33 2.19 -2.84
CA LEU A 96 -5.93 1.79 -1.49
C LEU A 96 -6.84 2.38 -0.40
N GLU A 97 -8.11 2.60 -0.72
CA GLU A 97 -9.13 3.21 0.13
C GLU A 97 -8.81 4.68 0.48
N ASN A 98 -9.00 5.07 1.74
CA ASN A 98 -8.87 6.45 2.22
C ASN A 98 -7.46 6.73 2.76
N LEU A 99 -6.42 6.18 2.13
CA LEU A 99 -5.05 6.54 2.51
C LEU A 99 -4.82 8.03 2.24
N PRO A 100 -4.16 8.77 3.16
CA PRO A 100 -3.79 10.15 2.91
C PRO A 100 -2.89 10.29 1.69
N GLU A 101 -3.05 11.41 0.99
CA GLU A 101 -2.16 11.80 -0.10
C GLU A 101 -1.10 12.79 0.34
N TYR A 102 0.07 12.69 -0.27
CA TYR A 102 1.15 13.66 -0.09
C TYR A 102 1.54 14.30 -1.43
N PHE A 103 2.06 15.53 -1.36
CA PHE A 103 2.30 16.39 -2.52
C PHE A 103 3.79 16.56 -2.79
#